data_AF-A0AAD5AXF4-F1
#
_entry.id   AF-A0AAD5AXF4-F1
#
_cell.length_a   1.000
_cell.length_b   1.000
_cell.length_c   1.000
_cell.angle_alpha   90.00
_cell.angle_beta   90.00
_cell.angle_gamma   90.00
#
_symmetry.space_group_name_H-M   'P 1'
#
loop_
_entity.id
_entity.type
_entity.pdbx_description
1 polymer ?
#
loop_
_entity_poly.entity_id
_entity_poly.type
_entity_poly.pdbx_seq_one_letter_code
_entity_poly.pdbx_strand_id
1 'polypeptide(L)' 'MTGRNVWSSSRERMRRFPELFARCSAEAAVYGKCVVSTTSGKQELQKDLCLKEFEALKTCFINA' A
#
# COMPACT_ATOMS: atom_id res chain seq x y z
N MET A 1 -24.95 14.98 -16.65
CA MET A 1 -23.77 14.46 -15.91
C MET A 1 -23.49 13.05 -16.40
N THR A 2 -22.53 12.85 -17.31
CA THR A 2 -22.12 11.50 -17.71
C THR A 2 -21.37 10.88 -16.53
N GLY A 3 -22.05 10.02 -15.78
CA GLY A 3 -21.42 9.25 -14.70
C GLY A 3 -20.23 8.49 -15.29
N ARG A 4 -19.01 8.78 -14.82
CA ARG A 4 -17.85 7.96 -15.17
C ARG A 4 -18.20 6.52 -14.79
N ASN A 5 -18.16 5.61 -15.76
CA ASN A 5 -18.32 4.20 -15.49
C ASN A 5 -17.33 3.80 -14.40
N VAL A 6 -17.82 3.22 -13.31
CA VAL A 6 -16.99 2.78 -12.17
C VAL A 6 -15.80 1.96 -12.66
N TRP A 7 -16.03 1.11 -13.66
CA TRP A 7 -14.99 0.31 -14.31
C TRP A 7 -13.86 1.13 -14.92
N SER A 8 -14.16 2.20 -15.65
CA SER A 8 -13.13 3.04 -16.26
C SER A 8 -12.36 3.82 -15.20
N SER A 9 -13.04 4.28 -14.16
CA SER A 9 -12.40 5.00 -13.05
C SER A 9 -11.46 4.11 -12.21
N SER A 10 -11.87 2.87 -11.92
CA SER A 10 -11.05 1.90 -11.18
C SER A 10 -9.83 1.47 -12.01
N ARG A 11 -10.01 1.26 -13.32
CA ARG A 11 -8.92 0.93 -14.23
C ARG A 11 -7.87 2.04 -14.29
N GLU A 12 -8.30 3.29 -14.37
CA GLU A 12 -7.38 4.42 -14.39
C GLU A 12 -6.59 4.54 -13.07
N ARG A 13 -7.24 4.35 -11.92
CA ARG A 13 -6.55 4.31 -10.61
C ARG A 13 -5.49 3.22 -10.56
N MET A 14 -5.83 2.00 -10.98
CA MET A 14 -4.87 0.89 -11.01
C MET A 14 -3.71 1.14 -11.97
N ARG A 15 -3.96 1.87 -13.07
CA ARG A 15 -2.91 2.21 -14.05
C ARG A 15 -1.87 3.18 -13.50
N ARG A 16 -2.28 4.08 -12.61
CA ARG A 16 -1.41 5.06 -11.92
C ARG A 16 -0.73 4.50 -10.66
N PHE A 17 -1.23 3.39 -10.13
CA PHE A 17 -0.73 2.81 -8.89
C PHE A 17 0.78 2.49 -8.91
N PRO A 18 1.37 1.90 -9.97
CA PRO A 18 2.81 1.61 -9.99
C PRO A 18 3.68 2.86 -9.84
N GLU A 19 3.27 3.99 -10.44
CA GLU A 19 3.99 5.25 -10.33
C GLU A 19 3.90 5.81 -8.89
N LEU A 20 2.71 5.81 -8.30
CA LEU A 20 2.51 6.23 -6.91
C LEU A 20 3.29 5.33 -5.94
N PHE A 21 3.28 4.02 -6.17
CA PHE A 21 4.04 3.06 -5.38
C PHE A 21 5.54 3.31 -5.47
N ALA A 22 6.07 3.63 -6.65
CA ALA A 22 7.48 3.95 -6.84
C ALA A 22 7.92 5.19 -6.03
N ARG A 23 7.05 6.21 -5.92
CA ARG A 23 7.30 7.42 -5.09
C ARG A 23 7.41 7.09 -3.60
N CYS A 24 6.66 6.09 -3.12
CA CYS A 24 6.63 5.64 -1.72
C CYS A 24 7.45 4.36 -1.47
N SER A 25 8.44 4.08 -2.35
CA SER A 25 9.18 2.81 -2.34
C SER A 25 9.98 2.58 -1.06
N ALA A 26 10.46 3.64 -0.41
CA ALA A 26 11.21 3.55 0.84
C ALA A 26 10.32 3.05 1.99
N GLU A 27 9.17 3.69 2.21
CA GLU A 27 8.17 3.31 3.21
C GLU A 27 7.61 1.91 2.92
N ALA A 28 7.38 1.60 1.64
CA ALA A 28 6.89 0.29 1.22
C ALA A 28 7.89 -0.83 1.54
N ALA A 29 9.19 -0.58 1.34
CA ALA A 29 10.23 -1.54 1.68
C ALA A 29 10.33 -1.78 3.20
N VAL A 30 10.18 -0.73 4.01
CA VAL A 30 10.18 -0.84 5.47
C VAL A 30 8.97 -1.65 5.96
N TYR A 31 7.77 -1.35 5.45
CA TYR A 31 6.56 -2.11 5.77
C TYR A 31 6.68 -3.58 5.36
N GLY A 32 7.13 -3.86 4.14
CA GLY A 32 7.33 -5.22 3.64
C GLY A 32 8.31 -6.03 4.50
N LYS A 33 9.41 -5.42 4.96
CA LYS A 33 10.37 -6.07 5.88
C LYS A 33 9.73 -6.46 7.21
N CYS A 34 8.86 -5.62 7.77
CA CYS A 34 8.12 -5.95 9.00
C CYS A 34 7.20 -7.16 8.78
N VAL A 35 6.42 -7.15 7.69
CA VAL A 35 5.49 -8.26 7.37
C VAL A 35 6.24 -9.57 7.15
N VAL A 36 7.34 -9.54 6.38
CA VAL A 36 8.15 -10.74 6.15
C VAL A 36 8.76 -11.25 7.46
N SER A 37 9.35 -10.37 8.26
CA SER A 37 9.96 -10.76 9.55
C SER A 37 8.95 -11.39 10.51
N THR A 38 7.70 -10.89 10.53
CA THR A 38 6.64 -11.38 11.42
C THR A 38 5.96 -12.66 10.91
N THR A 39 6.06 -12.99 9.62
CA THR A 39 5.43 -14.16 9.00
C THR A 39 6.40 -15.28 8.63
N SER A 40 7.72 -15.05 8.77
CA SER A 40 8.78 -16.01 8.40
C SER A 40 8.75 -17.34 9.18
N GLY A 41 7.96 -17.45 10.25
CA GLY A 41 7.94 -18.63 11.13
C GLY A 41 6.55 -19.18 11.43
N LYS A 42 5.76 -19.59 10.42
CA LYS A 42 4.39 -20.15 10.54
C LYS A 42 3.39 -19.33 11.39
N GLN A 43 3.81 -18.18 11.89
CA GLN A 43 3.00 -17.25 12.65
C GLN A 43 2.15 -16.47 11.67
N GLU A 44 0.85 -16.50 11.91
CA GLU A 44 -0.08 -15.65 11.19
C GLU A 44 0.17 -14.19 11.56
N LEU A 45 0.09 -13.33 10.55
CA LEU A 45 0.15 -11.89 10.75
C LEU A 45 -1.04 -11.46 11.62
N GLN A 46 -0.76 -10.98 12.83
CA GLN A 46 -1.77 -10.37 13.69
C GLN A 46 -2.03 -8.92 13.28
N LYS A 47 -3.26 -8.47 13.48
CA LYS A 47 -3.65 -7.09 13.23
C LYS A 47 -2.73 -6.13 13.99
N ASP A 48 -2.37 -5.04 13.31
CA ASP A 48 -1.59 -3.92 13.84
C ASP A 48 -0.12 -4.22 14.23
N LEU A 49 0.41 -5.42 13.95
CA LEU A 49 1.82 -5.75 14.22
C LEU A 49 2.82 -4.82 13.51
N CYS A 50 2.49 -4.41 12.28
CA CYS A 50 3.28 -3.48 11.47
C CYS A 50 2.57 -2.14 11.28
N LEU A 51 1.75 -1.72 12.25
CA LEU A 51 0.89 -0.54 12.13
C LEU A 51 1.70 0.74 11.90
N LYS A 52 2.85 0.88 12.57
CA LYS A 52 3.70 2.06 12.47
C LYS A 52 4.23 2.24 11.04
N GLU A 53 4.75 1.16 10.46
CA GLU A 53 5.28 1.13 9.10
C GLU A 53 4.16 1.31 8.07
N PHE A 54 2.99 0.72 8.34
CA PHE A 54 1.81 0.88 7.51
C PHE A 54 1.31 2.32 7.48
N GLU A 55 1.20 2.99 8.64
CA GLU A 55 0.76 4.39 8.69
C GLU A 55 1.75 5.31 7.97
N ALA A 56 3.06 5.07 8.07
CA ALA A 56 4.06 5.81 7.30
C ALA A 56 3.85 5.65 5.77
N LEU A 57 3.67 4.41 5.29
CA LEU A 57 3.39 4.12 3.89
C LEU A 57 2.06 4.76 3.42
N LYS A 58 1.02 4.65 4.24
CA LYS A 58 -0.30 5.25 3.97
C LYS A 58 -0.23 6.77 3.90
N THR A 59 0.49 7.42 4.81
CA THR A 59 0.74 8.86 4.77
C THR A 59 1.46 9.26 3.48
N CYS A 60 2.44 8.48 3.02
CA CYS A 60 3.08 8.73 1.74
C CYS A 60 2.06 8.67 0.57
N PHE A 61 1.23 7.63 0.50
CA PHE A 61 0.21 7.52 -0.56
C PHE A 61 -0.82 8.65 -0.57
N ILE A 62 -1.19 9.17 0.61
CA ILE A 62 -2.14 10.28 0.72
C ILE A 62 -1.53 11.59 0.22
N ASN A 63 -0.21 11.75 0.34
CA ASN A 63 0.52 12.97 0.01
C ASN A 63 1.19 12.96 -1.39
N ALA A 64 1.19 11.83 -2.11
CA ALA A 64 1.88 11.61 -3.39
C ALA A 64 1.04 11.92 -4.64
#